data_AF-A0A953WEI3-F1
#
_entry.id   AF-A0A953WEI3-F1
#
_cell.length_a   1.000
_cell.length_b   1.000
_cell.length_c   1.000
_cell.angle_alpha   90.00
_cell.angle_beta   90.00
_cell.angle_gamma   90.00
#
_symmetry.space_group_name_H-M   'P 1'
#
loop_
_entity.id
_entity.type
_entity.pdbx_description
1 polymer ?
#
loop_
_entity_poly.entity_id
_entity_poly.type
_entity_poly.pdbx_seq_one_letter_code
_entity_poly.pdbx_strand_id
1 'polypeptide(L)' 'MSVDILMPALSPTMEEGTLSKWLKKEGDTVSSGDVIAEIET' A
#
# COMPACT_ATOMS: atom_id res chain seq x y z
N MET A 1 -0.28 6.65 17.08
CA MET A 1 -1.34 5.74 16.61
C MET A 1 -0.89 5.20 15.27
N SER A 2 -0.70 3.89 15.16
CA SER A 2 -0.50 3.21 13.87
C SER A 2 -1.86 3.01 13.22
N VAL A 3 -1.94 3.24 11.92
CA VAL A 3 -3.15 2.97 11.12
C VAL A 3 -2.86 1.69 10.35
N ASP A 4 -3.72 0.69 10.49
CA ASP A 4 -3.60 -0.54 9.71
C ASP A 4 -3.99 -0.24 8.27
N ILE A 5 -3.01 -0.37 7.36
CA ILE A 5 -3.23 -0.19 5.94
C ILE A 5 -3.60 -1.56 5.37
N LEU A 6 -4.89 -1.77 5.21
CA LEU A 6 -5.42 -2.95 4.54
C LEU A 6 -5.27 -2.75 3.02
N MET A 7 -4.72 -3.75 2.34
CA MET A 7 -4.66 -3.75 0.88
C MET A 7 -6.09 -3.75 0.31
N PRO A 8 -6.52 -2.70 -0.40
CA PRO A 8 -7.79 -2.74 -1.10
C PRO A 8 -7.69 -3.73 -2.28
N ALA A 9 -8.77 -4.41 -2.61
CA ALA A 9 -8.83 -5.23 -3.82
C ALA A 9 -8.66 -4.31 -5.04
N LEU A 10 -7.48 -4.34 -5.66
CA LEU A 10 -7.14 -3.48 -6.80
C LEU A 10 -7.78 -3.95 -8.11
N SER A 11 -8.28 -5.19 -8.16
CA SER A 11 -9.01 -5.75 -9.30
C SER A 11 -10.02 -6.79 -8.79
N PRO A 12 -11.20 -6.93 -9.42
CA PRO A 12 -12.20 -7.92 -9.03
C PRO A 12 -11.73 -9.38 -9.13
N THR A 13 -10.60 -9.64 -9.79
CA THR A 13 -10.01 -10.98 -9.97
C THR A 13 -8.65 -11.16 -9.27
N MET A 14 -8.20 -10.17 -8.50
CA MET A 14 -6.88 -10.21 -7.87
C MET A 14 -7.00 -10.81 -6.47
N GLU A 15 -6.67 -12.10 -6.35
CA GLU A 15 -6.70 -12.85 -5.08
C GLU A 15 -5.42 -12.63 -4.25
N GLU A 16 -4.27 -12.49 -4.91
CA GLU A 16 -2.97 -12.24 -4.29
C GLU A 16 -2.31 -11.06 -5.02
N GLY A 17 -1.66 -10.18 -4.27
CA GLY A 17 -0.82 -9.10 -4.80
C GLY A 17 0.51 -9.09 -4.08
N THR A 18 1.60 -9.05 -4.85
CA THR A 18 2.94 -8.98 -4.29
C THR A 18 3.29 -7.51 -4.05
N LEU A 19 3.65 -7.19 -2.82
CA LEU A 19 4.22 -5.89 -2.48
C LEU A 19 5.57 -5.75 -3.20
N SER A 20 5.59 -4.98 -4.28
CA SER A 20 6.79 -4.79 -5.10
C SER A 20 7.77 -3.85 -4.41
N LYS A 21 7.27 -2.71 -3.90
CA LYS A 21 8.15 -1.70 -3.30
C LYS A 21 7.45 -0.78 -2.32
N TRP A 22 8.13 -0.47 -1.21
CA TRP A 22 7.76 0.64 -0.34
C TRP A 22 8.33 1.96 -0.88
N LEU A 23 7.45 2.94 -1.08
CA LEU A 23 7.81 4.31 -1.46
C LEU A 23 8.03 5.19 -0.22
N LYS A 24 7.41 4.83 0.91
CA LYS A 24 7.54 5.52 2.20
C LYS A 24 8.30 4.65 3.20
N LYS A 25 9.06 5.30 4.07
CA LYS A 25 9.82 4.63 5.13
C LYS A 25 9.12 4.76 6.48
N GLU A 26 9.52 3.92 7.41
CA GLU A 26 9.09 4.02 8.80
C GLU A 26 9.45 5.40 9.36
N GLY A 27 8.46 6.09 9.93
CA GLY A 27 8.61 7.45 10.46
C GLY A 27 8.34 8.58 9.44
N ASP A 28 8.12 8.27 8.17
CA ASP A 28 7.66 9.29 7.21
C ASP A 28 6.23 9.73 7.52
N THR A 29 5.97 11.01 7.29
CA THR A 29 4.60 11.55 7.35
C THR A 29 3.84 11.14 6.09
N VAL A 30 2.65 10.59 6.27
CA VAL A 30 1.78 10.15 5.17
C VAL A 30 0.54 11.05 5.14
N SER A 31 0.25 11.63 3.98
CA SER A 31 -0.95 12.46 3.78
C SER A 31 -1.96 11.77 2.86
N SER A 32 -3.22 12.20 2.92
CA SER A 32 -4.24 11.70 2.00
C SER A 32 -3.86 12.04 0.56
N GLY A 33 -3.76 11.03 -0.30
CA GLY A 33 -3.30 11.16 -1.68
C GLY A 33 -1.83 10.78 -1.91
N ASP A 34 -1.05 10.55 -0.84
CA ASP A 34 0.32 10.06 -0.98
C ASP A 34 0.35 8.58 -1.36
N VAL A 35 1.20 8.23 -2.32
CA VAL A 35 1.50 6.84 -2.66
C VAL A 35 2.57 6.33 -1.70
N ILE A 36 2.25 5.25 -0.99
CA ILE A 36 3.11 4.69 0.06
C ILE A 36 3.80 3.38 -0.34
N ALA A 37 3.22 2.65 -1.28
CA ALA A 37 3.71 1.37 -1.76
C ALA A 37 3.20 1.09 -3.18
N GLU A 38 3.99 0.33 -3.93
CA GLU A 38 3.64 -0.25 -5.22
C GLU A 38 3.35 -1.73 -5.03
N ILE A 39 2.22 -2.18 -5.56
CA ILE A 39 1.78 -3.58 -5.52
C ILE A 39 1.69 -4.07 -6.97
N GLU A 40 2.32 -5.20 -7.25
CA GLU A 40 2.20 -5.92 -8.51
C GLU A 40 1.28 -7.13 -8.34
N THR A 41 0.55 -7.48 -9.40
CA THR A 41 -0.25 -8.72 -9.48
C THR A 41 0.63 -9.93 -9.61
#